data_AF-A0A9Q0P640-F1
#
_entry.id   AF-A0A9Q0P640-F1
#
_cell.length_a   1.000
_cell.length_b   1.000
_cell.length_c   1.000
_cell.angle_alpha   90.00
_cell.angle_beta   90.00
_cell.angle_gamma   90.00
#
_symmetry.space_group_name_H-M   'P 1'
#
loop_
_entity.id
_entity.type
_entity.pdbx_description
1 polymer ?
#
loop_
_entity_poly.entity_id
_entity_poly.type
_entity_poly.pdbx_seq_one_letter_code
_entity_poly.pdbx_strand_id
1 'polypeptide(L)'
;MMVLHRRFAFFQSVDDTLAVFHTHAVAGLLGGVLSGIFAKPALLKLMFPDSTYHAGLICSFSGGRHADGFKQMGIQLLGAAFISAWNAGATSLICILISRTVDLRMKEDDQEIGDDAVHGEEAYARWGDGEWMPGPLRLHMHPRLPSFLLPTPLLIFPSELDM
;
A
#
# COMPACT_ATOMS: atom_id res chain seq x y z
N MET A 1 -1.08 8.52 4.49
CA MET A 1 -0.63 7.98 5.79
C MET A 1 -1.60 6.90 6.27
N MET A 2 -1.13 5.65 6.40
CA MET A 2 -1.95 4.52 6.84
C MET A 2 -2.44 4.69 8.29
N VAL A 3 -3.64 4.20 8.60
CA VAL A 3 -4.22 4.27 9.96
C VAL A 3 -3.35 3.53 10.99
N LEU A 4 -2.71 2.41 10.60
CA LEU A 4 -1.78 1.67 11.46
C LEU A 4 -0.49 2.44 11.76
N HIS A 5 0.03 3.20 10.78
CA HIS A 5 1.25 3.99 10.95
C HIS A 5 1.09 5.04 12.07
N ARG A 6 -0.11 5.63 12.22
CA ARG A 6 -0.37 6.57 13.32
C ARG A 6 -0.46 5.92 14.71
N ARG A 7 -0.68 4.60 14.79
CA ARG A 7 -0.97 3.90 16.06
C ARG A 7 0.21 3.11 16.63
N PHE A 8 1.16 2.71 15.79
CA PHE A 8 2.25 1.82 16.19
C PHE A 8 3.61 2.47 15.94
N ALA A 9 4.42 2.59 17.00
CA ALA A 9 5.74 3.21 16.97
C ALA A 9 6.70 2.55 15.95
N PHE A 10 6.62 1.22 15.78
CA PHE A 10 7.41 0.51 14.80
C PHE A 10 7.16 0.99 13.36
N PHE A 11 5.90 1.22 13.00
CA PHE A 11 5.58 1.71 11.66
C PHE A 11 5.95 3.18 11.48
N GLN A 12 6.09 3.96 12.56
CA GLN A 12 6.58 5.35 12.49
C GLN A 12 8.09 5.42 12.20
N SER A 13 8.85 4.40 12.61
CA SER A 13 10.28 4.29 12.27
C SER A 13 10.57 3.74 10.87
N VAL A 14 9.54 3.30 10.13
CA VAL A 14 9.68 2.75 8.78
C VAL A 14 8.96 3.67 7.80
N ASP A 15 9.74 4.33 6.94
CA ASP A 15 9.21 5.21 5.90
C ASP A 15 8.92 4.41 4.61
N ASP A 16 7.64 4.12 4.37
CA ASP A 16 7.13 3.51 3.14
C ASP A 16 6.54 4.59 2.23
N THR A 17 7.44 5.33 1.55
CA THR A 17 7.14 6.56 0.80
C THR A 17 6.05 6.38 -0.25
N LEU A 18 6.00 5.22 -0.91
CA LEU A 18 5.04 4.89 -1.97
C LEU A 18 3.93 3.93 -1.51
N ALA A 19 3.82 3.66 -0.21
CA ALA A 19 2.89 2.69 0.37
C ALA A 19 2.99 1.28 -0.27
N VAL A 20 4.19 0.89 -0.73
CA VAL A 20 4.45 -0.36 -1.46
C VAL A 20 4.19 -1.57 -0.57
N PHE A 21 4.55 -1.49 0.71
CA PHE A 21 4.36 -2.61 1.63
C PHE A 21 2.88 -2.98 1.77
N HIS A 22 2.00 -2.01 1.95
CA HIS A 22 0.57 -2.29 2.10
C HIS A 22 -0.10 -2.64 0.77
N THR A 23 0.22 -1.91 -0.29
CA THR A 23 -0.44 -2.11 -1.59
C THR A 23 0.03 -3.36 -2.32
N HIS A 24 1.25 -3.84 -2.05
CA HIS A 24 1.81 -5.01 -2.73
C HIS A 24 2.00 -6.19 -1.77
N ALA A 25 2.72 -6.03 -0.66
CA ALA A 25 3.05 -7.16 0.21
C ALA A 25 1.80 -7.67 0.96
N VAL A 26 1.03 -6.78 1.60
CA VAL A 26 -0.20 -7.17 2.30
C VAL A 26 -1.28 -7.63 1.33
N ALA A 27 -1.49 -6.91 0.24
CA ALA A 27 -2.45 -7.30 -0.80
C ALA A 27 -2.08 -8.64 -1.46
N GLY A 28 -0.80 -8.87 -1.72
CA GLY A 28 -0.29 -10.13 -2.29
C GLY A 28 -0.47 -11.31 -1.34
N LEU A 29 -0.15 -11.15 -0.05
CA LEU A 29 -0.40 -12.17 0.96
C LEU A 29 -1.89 -12.51 1.05
N LEU A 30 -2.75 -11.49 1.11
CA LEU A 30 -4.20 -11.67 1.12
C LEU A 30 -4.67 -12.41 -0.15
N GLY A 31 -4.18 -12.02 -1.32
CA GLY A 31 -4.49 -12.68 -2.59
C GLY A 31 -4.07 -14.15 -2.62
N GLY A 32 -2.88 -14.49 -2.09
CA GLY A 32 -2.41 -15.87 -1.95
C GLY A 32 -3.29 -16.71 -1.02
N VAL A 33 -3.66 -16.15 0.14
CA VAL A 33 -4.60 -16.79 1.09
C VAL A 33 -5.95 -17.03 0.44
N LEU A 34 -6.52 -16.02 -0.21
CA LEU A 34 -7.82 -16.13 -0.90
C LEU A 34 -7.75 -17.14 -2.05
N SER A 35 -6.62 -17.22 -2.77
CA SER A 35 -6.40 -18.26 -3.77
C SER A 35 -6.41 -19.65 -3.15
N GLY A 36 -5.82 -19.82 -1.97
CA GLY A 36 -5.88 -21.06 -1.20
C GLY A 36 -7.31 -21.45 -0.77
N ILE A 37 -8.17 -20.47 -0.51
CA ILE A 37 -9.57 -20.69 -0.08
C ILE A 37 -10.48 -20.99 -1.27
N PHE A 38 -10.36 -20.22 -2.36
CA PHE A 38 -11.37 -20.16 -3.43
C PHE A 38 -10.97 -20.84 -4.75
N ALA A 39 -9.75 -21.39 -4.88
CA ALA A 39 -9.31 -21.99 -6.13
C ALA A 39 -10.26 -23.09 -6.64
N LYS A 40 -10.86 -22.88 -7.82
CA LYS A 40 -11.81 -23.81 -8.43
C LYS A 40 -11.06 -24.79 -9.36
N PRO A 41 -11.29 -26.11 -9.22
CA PRO A 41 -10.57 -27.11 -10.00
C PRO A 41 -10.82 -27.00 -11.52
N ALA A 42 -12.02 -26.58 -11.94
CA ALA A 42 -12.32 -26.36 -13.36
C ALA A 42 -11.48 -25.22 -13.98
N LEU A 43 -11.25 -24.14 -13.22
CA LEU A 43 -10.41 -23.01 -13.66
C LEU A 43 -8.93 -23.38 -13.61
N LEU A 44 -8.50 -24.12 -12.59
CA LEU A 44 -7.13 -24.63 -12.49
C LEU A 44 -6.78 -25.56 -13.65
N LYS A 45 -7.69 -26.47 -14.03
CA LYS A 45 -7.52 -27.36 -15.19
C LYS A 45 -7.40 -26.60 -16.50
N LEU A 46 -8.12 -25.49 -16.65
CA LEU A 46 -8.06 -24.63 -17.83
C LEU A 46 -6.71 -23.92 -17.94
N MET A 47 -6.18 -23.42 -16.82
CA MET A 47 -4.91 -22.66 -16.78
C MET A 47 -3.67 -23.56 -16.75
N PHE A 48 -3.79 -24.74 -16.14
CA PHE A 48 -2.68 -25.67 -15.91
C PHE A 48 -3.10 -27.11 -16.25
N PRO A 49 -3.25 -27.44 -17.55
CA PRO A 49 -3.81 -28.72 -17.99
C PRO A 49 -2.96 -29.93 -17.61
N ASP A 50 -1.62 -29.79 -17.64
CA ASP A 50 -0.67 -30.88 -17.41
C ASP A 50 -0.03 -30.85 -16.01
N SER A 51 -0.50 -29.97 -15.13
CA SER A 51 0.09 -29.78 -13.80
C SER A 51 -0.73 -30.46 -12.70
N THR A 52 -0.05 -30.92 -11.65
CA THR A 52 -0.71 -31.33 -10.42
C THR A 52 -1.19 -30.09 -9.66
N TYR A 53 -2.51 -29.96 -9.47
CA TYR A 53 -3.11 -28.87 -8.72
C TYR A 53 -4.00 -29.41 -7.58
N HIS A 54 -4.13 -28.62 -6.52
CA HIS A 54 -5.07 -28.90 -5.43
C HIS A 54 -6.18 -27.86 -5.43
N ALA A 55 -7.42 -28.30 -5.18
CA ALA A 55 -8.55 -27.39 -5.11
C ALA A 55 -8.50 -26.56 -3.82
N GLY A 56 -9.04 -25.35 -3.89
CA GLY A 56 -9.14 -24.46 -2.73
C GLY A 56 -9.99 -25.04 -1.62
N LEU A 57 -9.80 -24.52 -0.40
CA LEU A 57 -10.39 -25.05 0.82
C LEU A 57 -11.91 -25.28 0.71
N ILE A 58 -12.66 -24.32 0.15
CA ILE A 58 -14.12 -24.42 0.05
C ILE A 58 -14.54 -25.57 -0.88
N CYS A 59 -13.98 -25.63 -2.09
CA CYS A 59 -14.30 -26.70 -3.05
C CYS A 59 -13.89 -28.09 -2.52
N SER A 60 -12.72 -28.16 -1.88
CA SER A 60 -12.21 -29.39 -1.26
C SER A 60 -13.09 -29.87 -0.11
N PHE A 61 -13.64 -28.95 0.69
CA PHE A 61 -14.58 -29.29 1.76
C PHE A 61 -15.93 -29.78 1.22
N SER A 62 -16.50 -29.09 0.23
CA SER A 62 -17.76 -29.54 -0.40
C SER A 62 -17.64 -30.87 -1.13
N GLY A 63 -16.45 -31.19 -1.64
CA GLY A 63 -16.16 -32.45 -2.34
C GLY A 63 -15.66 -33.60 -1.45
N GLY A 64 -15.64 -33.44 -0.12
CA GLY A 64 -15.14 -34.46 0.82
C GLY A 64 -13.63 -34.70 0.82
N ARG A 65 -12.86 -33.86 0.11
CA ARG A 65 -11.39 -33.95 -0.07
C ARG A 65 -10.66 -32.94 0.82
N HIS A 66 -10.99 -32.93 2.12
CA HIS A 66 -10.48 -31.92 3.06
C HIS A 66 -8.95 -31.80 3.10
N ALA A 67 -8.25 -32.94 3.02
CA ALA A 67 -6.79 -32.99 3.03
C ALA A 67 -6.17 -32.18 1.88
N ASP A 68 -6.78 -32.20 0.69
CA ASP A 68 -6.29 -31.45 -0.47
C ASP A 68 -6.47 -29.94 -0.28
N GLY A 69 -7.57 -29.52 0.34
CA GLY A 69 -7.83 -28.11 0.67
C GLY A 69 -6.81 -27.58 1.69
N PHE A 70 -6.53 -28.33 2.74
CA PHE A 70 -5.49 -27.97 3.72
C PHE A 70 -4.09 -27.94 3.08
N LYS A 71 -3.80 -28.90 2.20
CA LYS A 71 -2.54 -28.92 1.45
C LYS A 71 -2.39 -27.68 0.57
N GLN A 72 -3.45 -27.26 -0.14
CA GLN A 72 -3.43 -26.03 -0.94
C GLN A 72 -3.18 -24.78 -0.07
N MET A 73 -3.85 -24.67 1.07
CA MET A 73 -3.61 -23.58 2.02
C MET A 73 -2.16 -23.57 2.53
N GLY A 74 -1.64 -24.75 2.91
CA GLY A 74 -0.26 -24.90 3.37
C GLY A 74 0.76 -24.48 2.33
N ILE A 75 0.56 -24.86 1.06
CA ILE A 75 1.45 -24.47 -0.05
C ILE A 75 1.43 -22.95 -0.26
N GLN A 76 0.27 -22.29 -0.19
CA GLN A 76 0.18 -20.84 -0.35
C GLN A 76 0.89 -20.09 0.78
N LEU A 77 0.71 -20.54 2.03
CA LEU A 77 1.38 -19.93 3.18
C LEU A 77 2.90 -20.17 3.15
N LEU A 78 3.33 -21.38 2.76
CA LEU A 78 4.74 -21.70 2.60
C LEU A 78 5.38 -20.85 1.49
N GLY A 79 4.72 -20.71 0.35
CA GLY A 79 5.15 -19.85 -0.74
C GLY A 79 5.26 -18.39 -0.32
N ALA A 80 4.25 -17.86 0.38
CA ALA A 80 4.29 -16.51 0.90
C ALA A 80 5.42 -16.28 1.90
N ALA A 81 5.66 -17.23 2.82
CA ALA A 81 6.74 -17.16 3.79
C ALA A 81 8.11 -17.20 3.09
N PHE A 82 8.29 -18.11 2.13
CA PHE A 82 9.51 -18.24 1.35
C PHE A 82 9.82 -16.96 0.57
N ILE A 83 8.87 -16.43 -0.19
CA ILE A 83 9.04 -15.20 -0.98
C ILE A 83 9.36 -14.02 -0.06
N SER A 84 8.67 -13.90 1.08
CA SER A 84 8.90 -12.82 2.04
C SER A 84 10.31 -12.88 2.64
N ALA A 85 10.73 -14.05 3.12
CA ALA A 85 12.06 -14.23 3.69
C ALA A 85 13.17 -14.04 2.65
N TRP A 86 12.97 -14.58 1.45
CA TRP A 86 13.91 -14.43 0.33
C TRP A 86 14.10 -12.97 -0.05
N ASN A 87 13.01 -12.22 -0.27
CA ASN A 87 13.10 -10.81 -0.65
C ASN A 87 13.68 -9.96 0.48
N ALA A 88 13.26 -10.19 1.74
CA ALA A 88 13.82 -9.47 2.87
C ALA A 88 15.34 -9.71 3.01
N GLY A 89 15.78 -10.96 2.92
CA GLY A 89 17.19 -11.32 3.03
C GLY A 89 18.02 -10.84 1.84
N ALA A 90 17.59 -11.12 0.61
CA ALA A 90 18.32 -10.78 -0.60
C ALA A 90 18.41 -9.26 -0.80
N THR A 91 17.31 -8.52 -0.64
CA THR A 91 17.32 -7.06 -0.77
C THR A 91 18.18 -6.42 0.31
N SER A 92 18.10 -6.89 1.57
CA SER A 92 18.97 -6.39 2.63
C SER A 92 20.45 -6.63 2.32
N LEU A 93 20.80 -7.82 1.84
CA LEU A 93 22.17 -8.14 1.45
C LEU A 93 22.66 -7.22 0.32
N ILE A 94 21.86 -7.03 -0.73
CA ILE A 94 22.19 -6.14 -1.84
C ILE A 94 22.41 -4.71 -1.35
N CYS A 95 21.48 -4.17 -0.55
CA CYS A 95 21.61 -2.82 0.00
C CYS A 95 22.86 -2.67 0.89
N ILE A 96 23.15 -3.66 1.74
CA ILE A 96 24.34 -3.63 2.60
C ILE A 96 25.63 -3.71 1.77
N LEU A 97 25.66 -4.46 0.69
CA LEU A 97 26.84 -4.56 -0.17
C LEU A 97 27.08 -3.26 -0.94
N ILE A 98 26.02 -2.67 -1.51
CA ILE A 98 26.11 -1.40 -2.23
C ILE A 98 26.52 -0.27 -1.27
N SER A 99 26.00 -0.26 -0.03
CA SER A 99 26.34 0.75 0.98
C SER A 99 27.80 0.76 1.42
N ARG A 100 28.61 -0.24 1.02
CA ARG A 100 30.06 -0.23 1.23
C ARG A 100 30.83 0.52 0.16
N THR A 101 30.17 0.86 -0.95
CA THR A 101 30.78 1.52 -2.10
C THR A 101 30.22 2.93 -2.32
N VAL A 102 28.93 3.12 -2.07
CA VAL A 102 28.22 4.39 -2.27
C VAL A 102 27.19 4.61 -1.16
N ASP A 103 26.94 5.87 -0.82
CA ASP A 103 25.88 6.22 0.12
C ASP A 103 24.52 6.02 -0.54
N LEU A 104 23.72 5.09 -0.01
CA LEU A 104 22.37 4.79 -0.53
C LEU A 104 21.32 5.84 -0.17
N ARG A 105 21.60 6.66 0.85
CA ARG A 105 20.72 7.73 1.31
C ARG A 105 21.52 9.03 1.32
N MET A 106 20.89 10.09 0.83
CA MET A 106 21.45 11.43 0.85
C MET A 106 21.69 11.89 2.30
N LYS A 107 22.64 12.83 2.49
CA LYS A 107 22.88 13.44 3.80
C LYS A 107 21.64 14.19 4.27
N GLU A 108 21.45 14.29 5.57
CA GLU A 108 20.24 14.90 6.15
C GLU A 108 20.09 16.37 5.73
N ASP A 109 21.19 17.14 5.72
CA ASP A 109 21.19 18.56 5.30
C ASP A 109 20.74 18.73 3.83
N ASP A 110 21.24 17.88 2.93
CA ASP A 110 20.85 17.89 1.51
C ASP A 110 19.39 17.38 1.35
N GLN A 111 18.95 16.45 2.20
CA GLN A 111 17.59 15.90 2.20
C GLN A 111 16.53 16.91 2.64
N GLU A 112 16.89 17.88 3.49
CA GLU A 112 16.03 18.99 3.87
C GLU A 112 15.78 19.96 2.70
N ILE A 113 16.81 20.21 1.87
CA ILE A 113 16.70 21.03 0.64
C ILE A 113 15.87 20.30 -0.42
N GLY A 114 16.09 18.99 -0.59
CA GLY A 114 15.36 18.15 -1.51
C GLY A 114 15.95 18.15 -2.93
N ASP A 115 15.09 18.15 -3.94
CA ASP A 115 15.48 17.89 -5.34
C ASP A 115 16.45 18.95 -5.90
N ASP A 116 16.32 20.20 -5.43
CA ASP A 116 17.21 21.31 -5.79
C ASP A 116 18.69 21.05 -5.41
N ALA A 117 18.94 20.35 -4.29
CA ALA A 117 20.30 20.00 -3.88
C ALA A 117 20.97 18.98 -4.81
N VAL A 118 20.19 18.19 -5.55
CA VAL A 118 20.70 17.13 -6.43
C VAL A 118 20.73 17.58 -7.89
N HIS A 119 19.63 18.19 -8.35
CA HIS A 119 19.40 18.50 -9.76
C HIS A 119 19.51 20.00 -10.07
N GLY A 120 19.52 20.88 -9.06
CA GLY A 120 19.54 22.34 -9.25
C GLY A 120 18.29 22.88 -9.94
N GLU A 121 17.19 22.12 -9.89
CA GLU A 121 15.91 22.46 -10.49
C GLU A 121 14.80 22.38 -9.44
N GLU A 122 13.86 23.35 -9.50
CA GLU A 122 12.59 23.24 -8.78
C GLU A 122 11.53 22.70 -9.74
N ALA A 123 10.86 21.60 -9.36
CA ALA A 123 9.77 21.00 -10.15
C ALA A 123 8.61 21.98 -10.45
N TYR A 124 8.47 23.03 -9.63
CA TYR A 124 7.55 24.13 -9.85
C TYR A 124 8.31 25.45 -9.85
N ALA A 125 8.31 26.18 -10.96
CA ALA A 125 8.94 27.49 -11.03
C ALA A 125 8.22 28.48 -10.10
N ARG A 126 8.91 28.93 -9.04
CA ARG A 126 8.58 30.16 -8.34
C ARG A 126 8.77 31.32 -9.32
N TRP A 127 7.69 31.97 -9.75
CA TRP A 127 7.77 33.01 -10.78
C TRP A 127 8.50 34.23 -10.22
N GLY A 128 9.50 34.74 -10.95
CA GLY A 128 10.11 36.09 -10.98
C GLY A 128 10.53 36.80 -9.67
N ASP A 129 9.73 36.65 -8.62
CA ASP A 129 9.61 37.54 -7.47
C ASP A 129 9.53 36.74 -6.15
N GLY A 130 9.43 35.40 -6.20
CA GLY A 130 9.23 34.57 -5.01
C GLY A 130 7.77 34.17 -4.75
N GLU A 131 6.83 34.64 -5.58
CA GLU A 131 5.41 34.41 -5.43
C GLU A 131 4.96 33.11 -6.13
N TRP A 132 3.97 32.43 -5.52
CA TRP A 132 3.30 31.30 -6.15
C TRP A 132 2.57 31.76 -7.41
N MET A 133 2.51 30.91 -8.44
CA MET A 133 1.59 31.15 -9.55
C MET A 133 0.20 31.42 -8.97
N PRO A 134 -0.46 32.54 -9.29
CA PRO A 134 -1.85 32.73 -8.89
C PRO A 134 -2.61 31.54 -9.48
N GLY A 135 -3.16 30.70 -8.60
CA GLY A 135 -3.97 29.56 -9.03
C GLY A 135 -5.02 30.04 -10.03
N PRO A 136 -5.41 29.20 -11.01
CA PRO A 136 -6.42 29.60 -11.98
C PRO A 136 -7.61 30.17 -11.21
N LEU A 137 -8.03 31.40 -11.58
CA LEU A 137 -9.14 32.13 -10.96
C LEU A 137 -10.24 31.13 -10.63
N ARG A 138 -10.32 30.76 -9.35
CA ARG A 138 -11.29 29.79 -8.87
C ARG A 138 -12.61 30.54 -8.88
N LEU A 139 -13.25 30.61 -10.05
CA LEU A 139 -14.66 30.97 -10.16
C LEU A 139 -15.39 29.95 -9.31
N HIS A 140 -15.67 30.35 -8.07
CA HIS A 140 -16.44 29.58 -7.12
C HIS A 140 -17.83 29.40 -7.71
N MET A 141 -18.04 28.31 -8.44
CA MET A 141 -19.36 27.87 -8.83
C MET A 141 -19.53 26.40 -8.45
N HIS A 142 -19.85 26.21 -7.17
CA HIS A 142 -20.88 25.24 -6.83
C HIS A 142 -22.07 26.02 -6.27
N PRO A 143 -23.27 25.91 -6.89
CA PRO A 143 -24.47 26.49 -6.30
C PRO A 143 -24.74 25.79 -4.98
N ARG A 144 -24.61 26.53 -3.87
CA ARG A 144 -25.15 26.09 -2.58
C ARG A 144 -26.67 26.18 -2.69
N LEU A 145 -27.32 25.05 -2.91
CA LEU A 145 -28.76 24.96 -2.78
C LEU A 145 -29.14 25.34 -1.33
N PRO A 146 -30.19 26.15 -1.12
CA PRO A 146 -30.65 26.52 0.21
C PRO A 146 -31.03 25.27 1.01
N SER A 147 -30.60 25.23 2.26
CA SER A 147 -30.72 24.10 3.21
C SER A 147 -32.15 23.71 3.58
N PHE A 148 -33.18 24.38 3.05
CA PHE A 148 -34.59 24.01 3.22
C PHE A 148 -35.02 22.81 2.37
N LEU A 149 -34.18 22.34 1.45
CA LEU A 149 -34.42 21.15 0.60
C LEU A 149 -33.73 19.87 1.12
N LEU A 150 -33.00 19.92 2.23
CA LEU A 150 -32.30 18.77 2.80
C LEU A 150 -33.05 18.25 4.04
N PRO A 151 -33.38 16.96 4.11
CA PRO A 151 -33.89 16.36 5.35
C PRO A 151 -32.78 16.37 6.40
N THR A 152 -33.10 16.90 7.57
CA THR A 152 -32.23 17.05 8.74
C THR A 152 -31.63 15.72 9.22
N PRO A 153 -30.34 15.70 9.59
CA PRO A 153 -29.87 14.87 10.68
C PRO A 153 -29.52 15.75 11.89
N LEU A 154 -29.90 15.21 13.05
CA LEU A 154 -29.69 15.71 14.41
C LEU A 154 -28.35 16.44 14.66
N LEU A 155 -28.51 17.58 15.34
CA LEU A 155 -27.60 18.30 16.26
C LEU A 155 -26.63 17.35 17.00
N ILE A 156 -25.38 17.72 17.30
CA ILE A 156 -25.00 18.75 18.29
C ILE A 156 -23.63 19.36 17.95
N PHE A 157 -23.58 20.70 18.06
CA PHE A 157 -22.43 21.59 17.90
C PHE A 157 -21.45 21.55 19.08
N PRO A 158 -20.18 21.96 18.85
CA PRO A 158 -19.22 22.33 19.88
C PRO A 158 -19.37 23.83 20.25
N SER A 159 -19.18 24.17 21.52
CA SER A 159 -18.84 25.54 21.93
C SER A 159 -18.15 25.50 23.29
N GLU A 160 -16.87 25.85 23.34
CA GLU A 160 -16.45 26.99 24.14
C GLU A 160 -15.10 27.53 23.64
N LEU A 161 -15.06 28.85 23.63
CA LEU A 161 -14.07 29.77 23.10
C LEU A 161 -13.40 30.46 24.32
N ASP A 162 -12.25 31.07 24.06
CA ASP A 162 -11.65 32.19 24.81
C ASP A 162 -10.86 31.93 26.10
N MET A 163 -9.53 31.69 25.93
CA MET A 163 -8.47 32.63 26.34
C MET A 163 -7.14 32.33 25.64
#